data_AF-A0A918HS44-F1
#
_entry.id   AF-A0A918HS44-F1
#
_cell.length_a   1.000
_cell.length_b   1.000
_cell.length_c   1.000
_cell.angle_alpha   90.00
_cell.angle_beta   90.00
_cell.angle_gamma   90.00
#
_symmetry.space_group_name_H-M   'P 1'
#
loop_
_entity.id
_entity.type
_entity.pdbx_description
1 polymer ?
#
loop_
_entity_poly.entity_id
_entity_poly.type
_entity_poly.pdbx_seq_one_letter_code
_entity_poly.pdbx_strand_id
1 'polypeptide(L)'
;MPRTRSRARLLTRGLLAAATAVLATGALTVTADAAPKPTPKDSVTVLDWLAVKRSDTRPERLRVGADWTTHGHLYTNTKGKPGKKIGDISSHCSVADLTRQGYVALCHRVLRTDDGSISLSDSIDRVGRLPHGGNSAVTGGTGKYDDAEGEAEITFVKADLARFRIVLDD
;
A
#
# COMPACT_ATOMS: atom_id res chain seq x y z
N MET A 1 37.65 21.91 32.32
CA MET A 1 37.90 23.35 32.06
C MET A 1 36.56 24.07 31.93
N PRO A 2 36.23 25.03 32.81
CA PRO A 2 35.07 25.91 32.66
C PRO A 2 35.49 27.33 32.21
N ARG A 3 34.71 27.99 31.36
CA ARG A 3 34.65 29.47 31.22
C ARG A 3 33.47 29.88 30.30
N THR A 4 32.34 30.31 30.86
CA THR A 4 31.86 31.70 31.13
C THR A 4 31.20 32.45 29.95
N ARG A 5 29.87 32.66 30.12
CA ARG A 5 29.07 33.90 30.01
C ARG A 5 28.82 34.63 28.68
N SER A 6 27.52 34.95 28.54
CA SER A 6 26.92 36.25 28.14
C SER A 6 26.95 36.59 26.65
N ARG A 7 25.94 37.20 26.01
CA ARG A 7 24.97 38.20 26.48
C ARG A 7 23.80 38.30 25.48
N ALA A 8 22.65 38.72 26.00
CA ALA A 8 21.44 39.11 25.28
C ALA A 8 21.65 40.16 24.18
N ARG A 9 20.75 40.19 23.19
CA ARG A 9 20.17 41.43 22.66
C ARG A 9 18.73 41.20 22.18
N LEU A 10 17.87 42.02 22.74
CA LEU A 10 16.45 42.18 22.51
C LEU A 10 16.21 43.17 21.35
N LEU A 11 15.03 43.04 20.74
CA LEU A 11 14.20 44.05 20.05
C LEU A 11 14.65 44.56 18.67
N THR A 12 13.77 44.39 17.68
CA THR A 12 13.26 45.56 16.94
C THR A 12 11.83 45.31 16.48
N ARG A 13 10.95 46.25 16.86
CA ARG A 13 9.57 46.40 16.39
C ARG A 13 9.59 47.00 14.98
N GLY A 14 8.71 46.52 14.11
CA GLY A 14 8.34 47.20 12.86
C GLY A 14 6.82 47.21 12.74
N LEU A 15 6.21 48.37 13.01
CA LEU A 15 4.78 48.63 12.82
C LEU A 15 4.57 49.43 11.53
N LEU A 16 3.57 48.99 10.76
CA LEU A 16 2.60 49.74 9.94
C LEU A 16 3.09 50.59 8.75
N ALA A 17 2.61 50.20 7.56
CA ALA A 17 2.00 51.13 6.62
C ALA A 17 0.78 50.47 5.97
N ALA A 18 -0.40 51.03 6.22
CA ALA A 18 -1.63 50.73 5.50
C ALA A 18 -1.64 51.47 4.16
N ALA A 19 -2.15 50.83 3.11
CA ALA A 19 -2.72 51.54 1.97
C ALA A 19 -3.87 50.72 1.39
N THR A 20 -4.91 51.47 1.05
CA THR A 20 -6.30 51.16 0.76
C THR A 20 -6.59 50.36 -0.51
N ALA A 21 -7.78 49.75 -0.48
CA ALA A 21 -8.47 48.95 -1.47
C ALA A 21 -8.58 49.54 -2.89
N VAL A 22 -8.63 48.64 -3.88
CA VAL A 22 -9.48 48.79 -5.08
C VAL A 22 -10.42 47.59 -5.13
N LEU A 23 -11.71 47.91 -5.00
CA LEU A 23 -12.83 47.02 -5.32
C LEU A 23 -12.87 46.82 -6.83
N ALA A 24 -12.68 45.58 -7.30
CA ALA A 24 -13.13 45.14 -8.60
C ALA A 24 -14.16 44.03 -8.40
N THR A 25 -15.42 44.43 -8.28
CA THR A 25 -16.61 43.58 -8.42
C THR A 25 -16.67 43.06 -9.86
N GLY A 26 -15.92 41.98 -10.12
CA GLY A 26 -16.16 41.09 -11.26
C GLY A 26 -17.02 39.94 -10.79
N ALA A 27 -18.33 40.04 -10.99
CA ALA A 27 -19.26 38.94 -10.78
C ALA A 27 -19.00 37.87 -11.86
N LEU A 28 -18.02 37.00 -11.62
CA LEU A 28 -17.98 35.69 -12.27
C LEU A 28 -18.90 34.78 -11.45
N THR A 29 -20.16 34.72 -11.86
CA THR A 29 -21.04 33.60 -11.52
C THR A 29 -20.49 32.36 -12.22
N VAL A 30 -19.38 31.83 -11.72
CA VAL A 30 -19.05 30.44 -11.91
C VAL A 30 -20.06 29.71 -11.05
N THR A 31 -21.10 29.17 -11.69
CA THR A 31 -21.83 28.04 -11.12
C THR A 31 -20.79 26.94 -10.93
N ALA A 32 -20.16 26.95 -9.77
CA ALA A 32 -19.40 25.81 -9.29
C ALA A 32 -20.45 24.71 -9.17
N ASP A 33 -20.59 23.93 -10.23
CA ASP A 33 -21.36 22.71 -10.21
C ASP A 33 -20.74 21.91 -9.07
N ALA A 34 -21.50 21.74 -8.00
CA ALA A 34 -21.02 21.04 -6.83
C ALA A 34 -20.57 19.67 -7.32
N ALA A 35 -19.28 19.35 -7.11
CA ALA A 35 -18.78 18.01 -7.36
C ALA A 35 -19.80 17.03 -6.76
N PRO A 36 -20.28 16.03 -7.52
CA PRO A 36 -21.27 15.09 -7.02
C PRO A 36 -20.81 14.59 -5.65
N LYS A 37 -21.68 14.75 -4.64
CA LYS A 37 -21.40 14.16 -3.33
C LYS A 37 -21.10 12.68 -3.56
N PRO A 38 -20.02 12.11 -2.99
CA PRO A 38 -19.78 10.68 -3.05
C PRO A 38 -21.04 10.00 -2.54
N THR A 39 -21.71 9.26 -3.41
CA THR A 39 -22.79 8.38 -2.98
C THR A 39 -22.13 7.32 -2.11
N PRO A 40 -22.55 7.12 -0.85
CA PRO A 40 -22.08 5.99 -0.06
C PRO A 40 -22.46 4.73 -0.84
N LYS A 41 -21.45 4.06 -1.37
CA LYS A 41 -21.60 2.73 -1.91
C LYS A 41 -21.24 1.82 -0.73
N ASP A 42 -22.26 1.25 -0.12
CA ASP A 42 -22.09 0.38 1.05
C ASP A 42 -21.81 -1.08 0.61
N SER A 43 -21.09 -1.29 -0.50
CA SER A 43 -20.95 -2.61 -1.11
C SER A 43 -19.58 -3.23 -0.87
N VAL A 44 -19.40 -3.79 0.34
CA VAL A 44 -18.19 -4.54 0.67
C VAL A 44 -17.98 -5.70 -0.31
N THR A 45 -16.92 -5.61 -1.11
CA THR A 45 -16.55 -6.64 -2.08
C THR A 45 -15.41 -7.49 -1.53
N VAL A 46 -15.61 -8.80 -1.44
CA VAL A 46 -14.57 -9.74 -0.96
C VAL A 46 -14.01 -10.54 -2.13
N LEU A 47 -12.70 -10.43 -2.36
CA LEU A 47 -11.95 -11.21 -3.33
C LEU A 47 -11.11 -12.25 -2.59
N ASP A 48 -11.21 -13.52 -2.99
CA ASP A 48 -10.46 -14.62 -2.38
C ASP A 48 -9.67 -15.36 -3.45
N TRP A 49 -8.37 -15.05 -3.53
CA TRP A 49 -7.48 -15.49 -4.58
C TRP A 49 -6.30 -16.27 -4.03
N LEU A 50 -5.71 -17.10 -4.89
CA LEU A 50 -4.48 -17.82 -4.62
C LEU A 50 -3.40 -17.38 -5.61
N ALA A 51 -2.21 -17.09 -5.10
CA ALA A 51 -1.03 -16.89 -5.92
C ALA A 51 -0.10 -18.11 -5.84
N VAL A 52 0.28 -18.62 -7.00
CA VAL A 52 1.32 -19.66 -7.14
C VAL A 52 2.60 -19.01 -7.66
N LYS A 53 3.67 -19.09 -6.86
CA LYS A 53 4.99 -18.56 -7.23
C LYS A 53 5.56 -19.32 -8.43
N ARG A 54 6.12 -18.57 -9.38
CA ARG A 54 6.80 -19.13 -10.57
C ARG A 54 8.29 -18.93 -10.53
N SER A 55 8.74 -17.75 -10.11
CA SER A 55 10.15 -17.41 -9.98
C SER A 55 10.32 -16.31 -8.94
N ASP A 56 11.53 -16.22 -8.38
CA ASP A 56 11.96 -15.11 -7.56
C ASP A 56 13.47 -14.88 -7.71
N THR A 57 13.92 -13.68 -7.35
CA THR A 57 15.34 -13.31 -7.31
C THR A 57 15.87 -13.33 -5.88
N ARG A 58 15.22 -14.06 -4.95
CA ARG A 58 15.55 -13.97 -3.53
C ARG A 58 16.95 -14.53 -3.29
N PRO A 59 17.84 -13.77 -2.63
CA PRO A 59 19.19 -14.25 -2.37
C PRO A 59 19.15 -15.44 -1.42
N GLU A 60 20.08 -16.39 -1.61
CA GLU A 60 20.20 -17.57 -0.75
C GLU A 60 20.47 -17.19 0.71
N ARG A 61 21.21 -16.10 0.93
CA ARG A 61 21.53 -15.56 2.25
C ARG A 61 20.87 -14.20 2.43
N LEU A 62 19.87 -14.15 3.30
CA LEU A 62 19.20 -12.91 3.66
C LEU A 62 20.02 -12.09 4.65
N ARG A 63 19.91 -10.78 4.52
CA ARG A 63 20.39 -9.76 5.46
C ARG A 63 19.34 -8.65 5.51
N VAL A 64 19.32 -7.86 6.57
CA VAL A 64 18.48 -6.65 6.62
C VAL A 64 18.80 -5.75 5.42
N GLY A 65 17.77 -5.24 4.76
CA GLY A 65 17.86 -4.47 3.53
C GLY A 65 18.10 -5.29 2.26
N ALA A 66 18.23 -6.62 2.33
CA ALA A 66 18.21 -7.44 1.12
C ALA A 66 16.84 -7.35 0.46
N ASP A 67 16.82 -7.11 -0.85
CA ASP A 67 15.61 -7.05 -1.65
C ASP A 67 15.51 -8.19 -2.66
N TRP A 68 14.30 -8.43 -3.14
CA TRP A 68 14.04 -9.37 -4.22
C TRP A 68 12.71 -9.10 -4.90
N THR A 69 12.60 -9.59 -6.14
CA THR A 69 11.35 -9.59 -6.89
C THR A 69 10.82 -11.01 -6.99
N THR A 70 9.50 -11.17 -6.89
CA THR A 70 8.79 -12.44 -7.09
C THR A 70 7.78 -12.29 -8.22
N HIS A 71 7.62 -13.33 -9.03
CA HIS A 71 6.60 -13.43 -10.06
C HIS A 71 5.76 -14.69 -9.85
N GLY A 72 4.46 -14.60 -10.12
CA GLY A 72 3.52 -15.70 -9.94
C GLY A 72 2.29 -15.58 -10.81
N HIS A 73 1.43 -16.59 -10.73
CA HIS A 73 0.10 -16.61 -11.34
C HIS A 73 -0.97 -16.51 -10.27
N LEU A 74 -2.04 -15.77 -10.58
CA LEU A 74 -3.23 -15.65 -9.74
C LEU A 74 -4.32 -16.63 -10.19
N TYR A 75 -5.01 -17.21 -9.22
CA TYR A 75 -6.08 -18.17 -9.40
C TYR A 75 -7.26 -17.85 -8.49
N THR A 76 -8.46 -18.27 -8.90
CA THR A 76 -9.60 -18.35 -7.98
C THR A 76 -9.30 -19.33 -6.86
N ASN A 77 -9.75 -19.05 -5.64
CA ASN A 77 -9.67 -19.99 -4.53
C ASN A 77 -10.82 -21.00 -4.56
N THR A 78 -10.53 -22.26 -4.90
CA THR A 78 -11.52 -23.35 -4.86
C THR A 78 -11.23 -24.25 -3.67
N LYS A 79 -11.85 -23.95 -2.51
CA LYS A 79 -11.68 -24.72 -1.25
C LYS A 79 -10.21 -24.90 -0.85
N GLY A 80 -9.42 -23.83 -0.93
CA GLY A 80 -7.99 -23.81 -0.60
C GLY A 80 -7.07 -24.34 -1.70
N LYS A 81 -7.59 -24.58 -2.91
CA LYS A 81 -6.82 -25.06 -4.06
C LYS A 81 -6.92 -24.09 -5.23
N PRO A 82 -5.84 -23.91 -6.03
CA PRO A 82 -5.90 -23.10 -7.25
C PRO A 82 -6.98 -23.62 -8.21
N GLY A 83 -7.91 -22.76 -8.59
CA GLY A 83 -8.94 -23.02 -9.59
C GLY A 83 -8.56 -22.48 -10.96
N LYS A 84 -9.43 -21.62 -11.54
CA LYS A 84 -9.16 -20.97 -12.83
C LYS A 84 -8.05 -19.94 -12.66
N LYS A 85 -7.10 -19.88 -13.60
CA LYS A 85 -6.13 -18.78 -13.67
C LYS A 85 -6.87 -17.49 -14.03
N ILE A 86 -6.68 -16.44 -13.24
CA ILE A 86 -7.35 -15.14 -13.40
C ILE A 86 -6.36 -14.01 -13.71
N GLY A 87 -5.06 -14.28 -13.66
CA GLY A 87 -4.07 -13.23 -13.85
C GLY A 87 -2.67 -13.60 -13.41
N ASP A 88 -1.86 -12.57 -13.18
CA ASP A 88 -0.47 -12.65 -12.78
C ASP A 88 -0.20 -11.70 -11.61
N ILE A 89 0.83 -12.02 -10.84
CA ILE A 89 1.27 -11.20 -9.71
C ILE A 89 2.76 -10.94 -9.82
N SER A 90 3.16 -9.71 -9.52
CA SER A 90 4.55 -9.36 -9.26
C SER A 90 4.67 -8.70 -7.89
N SER A 91 5.80 -8.89 -7.23
CA SER A 91 6.06 -8.32 -5.92
C SER A 91 7.51 -7.91 -5.83
N HIS A 92 7.77 -6.74 -5.26
CA HIS A 92 9.09 -6.34 -4.79
C HIS A 92 9.07 -6.32 -3.27
N CYS A 93 10.05 -6.96 -2.64
CA CYS A 93 10.12 -7.11 -1.19
C CYS A 93 11.52 -6.76 -0.69
N SER A 94 11.61 -6.28 0.56
CA SER A 94 12.88 -6.08 1.27
C SER A 94 12.80 -6.59 2.71
N VAL A 95 13.91 -7.08 3.26
CA VAL A 95 13.99 -7.49 4.66
C VAL A 95 14.05 -6.27 5.56
N ALA A 96 13.04 -6.08 6.41
CA ALA A 96 13.03 -5.04 7.44
C ALA A 96 13.66 -5.52 8.75
N ASP A 97 13.44 -6.78 9.12
CA ASP A 97 14.03 -7.38 10.32
C ASP A 97 14.43 -8.84 10.07
N LEU A 98 15.48 -9.30 10.75
CA LEU A 98 16.03 -10.64 10.61
C LEU A 98 16.42 -11.21 11.98
N THR A 99 15.83 -12.34 12.33
CA THR A 99 16.10 -13.06 13.58
C THR A 99 16.65 -14.46 13.29
N ARG A 100 17.01 -15.20 14.34
CA ARG A 100 17.38 -16.62 14.20
C ARG A 100 16.20 -17.50 13.76
N GLN A 101 14.97 -17.03 13.92
CA GLN A 101 13.74 -17.79 13.69
C GLN A 101 13.05 -17.43 12.36
N GLY A 102 13.49 -16.39 11.68
CA GLY A 102 12.89 -15.92 10.42
C GLY A 102 13.13 -14.43 10.20
N TYR A 103 12.27 -13.80 9.42
CA TYR A 103 12.42 -12.39 9.05
C TYR A 103 11.06 -11.71 8.88
N VAL A 104 11.05 -10.39 8.92
CA VAL A 104 9.92 -9.55 8.50
C VAL A 104 10.28 -8.90 7.18
N ALA A 105 9.39 -8.95 6.21
CA ALA A 105 9.58 -8.35 4.89
C ALA A 105 8.54 -7.26 4.63
N LEU A 106 8.97 -6.12 4.10
CA LEU A 106 8.09 -5.11 3.53
C LEU A 106 7.98 -5.35 2.04
N CYS A 107 6.75 -5.38 1.51
CA CYS A 107 6.53 -5.66 0.11
C CYS A 107 5.53 -4.69 -0.52
N HIS A 108 5.77 -4.43 -1.81
CA HIS A 108 4.79 -3.86 -2.72
C HIS A 108 4.46 -4.88 -3.79
N ARG A 109 3.17 -5.07 -4.09
CA ARG A 109 2.72 -6.04 -5.09
C ARG A 109 1.75 -5.41 -6.06
N VAL A 110 1.73 -5.96 -7.27
CA VAL A 110 0.72 -5.67 -8.28
C VAL A 110 0.08 -6.99 -8.67
N LEU A 111 -1.24 -7.05 -8.50
CA LEU A 111 -2.10 -8.17 -8.88
C LEU A 111 -2.85 -7.74 -10.13
N ARG A 112 -2.53 -8.34 -11.27
CA ARG A 112 -3.14 -8.00 -12.56
C ARG A 112 -4.01 -9.14 -13.02
N THR A 113 -5.28 -8.84 -13.28
CA THR A 113 -6.28 -9.77 -13.80
C THR A 113 -6.77 -9.31 -15.17
N ASP A 114 -7.61 -10.11 -15.82
CA ASP A 114 -8.29 -9.71 -17.06
C ASP A 114 -9.24 -8.52 -16.84
N ASP A 115 -9.80 -8.38 -15.63
CA ASP A 115 -10.77 -7.35 -15.29
C ASP A 115 -10.12 -6.04 -14.77
N GLY A 116 -8.83 -6.03 -14.48
CA GLY A 116 -8.18 -4.88 -13.87
C GLY A 116 -6.95 -5.20 -13.03
N SER A 117 -6.43 -4.20 -12.34
CA SER A 117 -5.26 -4.33 -11.46
C SER A 117 -5.49 -3.76 -10.08
N ILE A 118 -4.83 -4.36 -9.08
CA ILE A 118 -4.81 -3.95 -7.68
C ILE A 118 -3.35 -3.88 -7.22
N SER A 119 -2.99 -2.85 -6.46
CA SER A 119 -1.71 -2.72 -5.79
C SER A 119 -1.83 -2.96 -4.29
N LEU A 120 -0.81 -3.60 -3.72
CA LEU A 120 -0.73 -3.94 -2.30
C LEU A 120 0.53 -3.35 -1.69
N SER A 121 0.44 -2.86 -0.46
CA SER A 121 1.58 -2.46 0.37
C SER A 121 1.47 -3.14 1.73
N ASP A 122 2.43 -4.00 2.06
CA ASP A 122 2.29 -4.95 3.15
C ASP A 122 3.57 -5.23 3.94
N SER A 123 3.38 -5.72 5.17
CA SER A 123 4.43 -6.27 6.04
C SER A 123 4.12 -7.73 6.31
N ILE A 124 5.02 -8.63 5.90
CA ILE A 124 4.88 -10.07 6.07
C ILE A 124 5.82 -10.59 7.15
N ASP A 125 5.24 -11.20 8.17
CA ASP A 125 5.99 -11.95 9.18
C ASP A 125 6.27 -13.38 8.67
N ARG A 126 7.56 -13.72 8.53
CA ARG A 126 8.07 -15.05 8.14
C ARG A 126 8.77 -15.76 9.29
N VAL A 127 8.49 -15.40 10.54
CA VAL A 127 9.05 -16.04 11.73
C VAL A 127 8.34 -17.37 12.02
N GLY A 128 9.14 -18.37 12.42
CA GLY A 128 8.62 -19.64 12.93
C GLY A 128 8.18 -20.63 11.84
N ARG A 129 7.14 -21.42 12.13
CA ARG A 129 6.58 -22.41 11.20
C ARG A 129 5.42 -21.78 10.42
N LEU A 130 5.16 -22.30 9.23
CA LEU A 130 3.96 -21.96 8.45
C LEU A 130 2.67 -22.20 9.26
N PRO A 131 1.58 -21.46 8.97
CA PRO A 131 1.48 -20.42 7.95
C PRO A 131 2.17 -19.11 8.36
N HIS A 132 2.66 -18.39 7.36
CA HIS A 132 3.19 -17.04 7.53
C HIS A 132 2.21 -16.03 6.93
N GLY A 133 2.27 -14.77 7.32
CA GLY A 133 1.32 -13.80 6.79
C GLY A 133 1.47 -12.39 7.30
N GLY A 134 0.52 -11.56 6.91
CA GLY A 134 0.44 -10.17 7.30
C GLY A 134 -0.73 -9.46 6.64
N ASN A 135 -0.95 -8.22 7.07
CA ASN A 135 -1.97 -7.34 6.52
C ASN A 135 -1.35 -6.42 5.45
N SER A 136 -2.20 -6.00 4.52
CA SER A 136 -1.85 -5.12 3.42
C SER A 136 -2.87 -4.00 3.29
N ALA A 137 -2.39 -2.79 3.02
CA ALA A 137 -3.22 -1.76 2.39
C ALA A 137 -3.47 -2.13 0.93
N VAL A 138 -4.67 -1.84 0.43
CA VAL A 138 -5.10 -2.11 -0.95
C VAL A 138 -5.38 -0.79 -1.65
N THR A 139 -4.86 -0.65 -2.87
CA THR A 139 -5.19 0.47 -3.75
C THR A 139 -5.57 -0.09 -5.11
N GLY A 140 -6.72 0.32 -5.59
CA GLY A 140 -7.22 0.08 -6.93
C GLY A 140 -6.27 0.64 -7.97
N GLY A 141 -6.16 -0.06 -9.10
CA GLY A 141 -5.28 0.33 -10.20
C GLY A 141 -6.06 0.72 -11.43
N THR A 142 -6.67 -0.27 -12.08
CA THR A 142 -7.32 -0.08 -13.38
C THR A 142 -8.53 -0.99 -13.52
N GLY A 143 -9.44 -0.66 -14.45
CA GLY A 143 -10.52 -1.55 -14.86
C GLY A 143 -11.61 -1.64 -13.79
N LYS A 144 -12.06 -2.86 -13.46
CA LYS A 144 -13.09 -3.09 -12.45
C LYS A 144 -12.71 -2.58 -11.06
N TYR A 145 -11.42 -2.46 -10.78
CA TYR A 145 -10.88 -2.01 -9.49
C TYR A 145 -10.36 -0.58 -9.56
N ASP A 146 -10.82 0.22 -10.52
CA ASP A 146 -10.51 1.64 -10.58
C ASP A 146 -11.10 2.35 -9.35
N ASP A 147 -10.32 3.24 -8.73
CA ASP A 147 -10.64 3.94 -7.48
C ASP A 147 -10.96 3.05 -6.25
N ALA A 148 -10.72 1.74 -6.33
CA ALA A 148 -11.00 0.83 -5.22
C ALA A 148 -10.03 1.05 -4.04
N GLU A 149 -10.50 0.88 -2.81
CA GLU A 149 -9.67 0.98 -1.61
C GLU A 149 -10.01 -0.14 -0.62
N GLY A 150 -9.07 -0.49 0.28
CA GLY A 150 -9.38 -1.41 1.37
C GLY A 150 -8.17 -2.11 1.98
N GLU A 151 -8.39 -3.33 2.47
CA GLU A 151 -7.39 -4.12 3.18
C GLU A 151 -7.32 -5.56 2.67
N ALA A 152 -6.15 -6.19 2.80
CA ALA A 152 -6.00 -7.61 2.49
C ALA A 152 -5.25 -8.36 3.59
N GLU A 153 -5.73 -9.57 3.88
CA GLU A 153 -4.99 -10.56 4.64
C GLU A 153 -4.25 -11.49 3.68
N ILE A 154 -2.95 -11.67 3.92
CA ILE A 154 -2.09 -12.51 3.09
C ILE A 154 -1.59 -13.67 3.93
N THR A 155 -1.85 -14.90 3.47
CA THR A 155 -1.42 -16.11 4.17
C THR A 155 -0.62 -17.02 3.24
N PHE A 156 0.64 -17.25 3.57
CA PHE A 156 1.47 -18.27 2.93
C PHE A 156 1.18 -19.62 3.56
N VAL A 157 0.50 -20.49 2.82
CA VAL A 157 0.12 -21.84 3.25
C VAL A 157 1.20 -22.87 2.90
N LYS A 158 2.02 -22.58 1.88
CA LYS A 158 3.19 -23.36 1.45
C LYS A 158 4.29 -22.42 0.97
N ALA A 159 5.48 -22.97 0.67
CA ALA A 159 6.62 -22.20 0.19
C ALA A 159 6.33 -21.44 -1.13
N ASP A 160 5.42 -21.96 -1.96
CA ASP A 160 5.08 -21.49 -3.29
C ASP A 160 3.61 -21.04 -3.43
N LEU A 161 2.80 -21.12 -2.37
CA LEU A 161 1.37 -20.84 -2.40
C LEU A 161 0.99 -19.82 -1.32
N ALA A 162 0.39 -18.72 -1.76
CA ALA A 162 -0.17 -17.67 -0.91
C ALA A 162 -1.66 -17.49 -1.19
N ARG A 163 -2.44 -17.23 -0.15
CA ARG A 163 -3.83 -16.78 -0.22
C ARG A 163 -3.88 -15.28 0.02
N PHE A 164 -4.71 -14.60 -0.77
CA PHE A 164 -5.04 -13.20 -0.64
C PHE A 164 -6.54 -13.13 -0.39
N ARG A 165 -6.93 -12.69 0.81
CA ARG A 165 -8.32 -12.33 1.12
C ARG A 165 -8.39 -10.82 1.16
N ILE A 166 -8.86 -10.23 0.07
CA ILE A 166 -8.95 -8.78 -0.15
C ILE A 166 -10.39 -8.35 0.13
N VAL A 167 -10.54 -7.30 0.93
CA VAL A 167 -11.81 -6.63 1.19
C VAL A 167 -11.70 -5.23 0.62
N LEU A 168 -12.61 -4.88 -0.29
CA LEU A 168 -12.72 -3.55 -0.87
C LEU A 168 -13.91 -2.82 -0.24
N ASP A 169 -13.73 -1.55 0.08
CA ASP A 169 -14.67 -0.70 0.82
C ASP A 169 -15.56 0.15 -0.11
N ASP A 170 -15.71 -0.30 -1.36
CA ASP A 170 -16.26 0.45 -2.49
C ASP A 170 -17.75 0.69 -2.52
#